data_AF-A0A9N9EC94-F1
#
_entry.id   AF-A0A9N9EC94-F1
#
_cell.length_a   1.000
_cell.length_b   1.000
_cell.length_c   1.000
_cell.angle_alpha   90.00
_cell.angle_beta   90.00
_cell.angle_gamma   90.00
#
_symmetry.space_group_name_H-M   'P 1'
#
loop_
_entity.id
_entity.type
_entity.pdbx_description
1 polymer ?
#
loop_
_entity_poly.entity_id
_entity_poly.type
_entity_poly.pdbx_seq_one_letter_code
_entity_poly.pdbx_strand_id
1 'polypeptide(L)'
;MQKKATALEGLYIIEDFITETEEQELIRAIDSRIWCGNGVAKVIQNLGPLPTFTDFIIKRFKQQKIIDFEDEPNMCIINEYEAGQAPRSLLIMTKSSRYDYKHSISKDIIEWFDGGENGEKQEIIRNRRVSLTFRTVRNPEADVAINS
;
A
#
# COMPACT_ATOMS: atom_id res chain seq x y z
N MET A 1 7.22 14.32 6.36
CA MET A 1 6.12 13.55 5.76
C MET A 1 4.81 14.12 6.27
N GLN A 2 3.87 14.47 5.40
CA GLN A 2 2.56 15.04 5.78
C GLN A 2 1.44 14.10 5.37
N LYS A 3 0.56 13.75 6.30
CA LYS A 3 -0.68 13.01 6.01
C LYS A 3 -1.71 13.98 5.44
N LYS A 4 -1.95 13.91 4.13
CA LYS A 4 -2.92 14.74 3.41
C LYS A 4 -4.25 14.01 3.33
N ALA A 5 -5.32 14.63 3.81
CA ALA A 5 -6.68 14.13 3.61
C ALA A 5 -7.13 14.41 2.18
N THR A 6 -7.94 13.51 1.62
CA THR A 6 -8.59 13.72 0.32
C THR A 6 -10.03 14.17 0.51
N ALA A 7 -10.75 14.38 -0.60
CA ALA A 7 -12.19 14.62 -0.56
C ALA A 7 -13.01 13.41 -0.07
N LEU A 8 -12.44 12.20 -0.11
CA LEU A 8 -13.10 10.98 0.36
C LEU A 8 -12.79 10.73 1.84
N GLU A 9 -13.83 10.56 2.65
CA GLU A 9 -13.67 10.31 4.08
C GLU A 9 -12.84 9.04 4.34
N GLY A 10 -11.83 9.19 5.18
CA GLY A 10 -10.96 8.10 5.60
C GLY A 10 -9.89 7.72 4.56
N LEU A 11 -9.84 8.43 3.42
CA LEU A 11 -8.77 8.28 2.44
C LEU A 11 -7.71 9.37 2.64
N TYR A 12 -6.46 8.94 2.87
CA TYR A 12 -5.31 9.82 3.06
C TYR A 12 -4.14 9.36 2.19
N ILE A 13 -3.29 10.31 1.82
CA ILE A 13 -2.02 10.06 1.14
C ILE A 13 -0.86 10.66 1.92
N ILE A 14 0.24 9.93 2.01
CA ILE A 14 1.55 10.44 2.38
C ILE A 14 2.46 10.26 1.17
N GLU A 15 2.84 11.38 0.56
CA GLU A 15 3.83 11.41 -0.51
C GLU A 15 5.24 11.23 0.07
N ASP A 16 6.15 10.68 -0.73
CA ASP A 16 7.55 10.41 -0.36
C ASP A 16 7.67 9.73 1.02
N PHE A 17 6.82 8.72 1.25
CA PHE A 17 6.76 7.98 2.51
C PHE A 17 7.99 7.08 2.71
N ILE A 18 8.57 6.60 1.62
CA ILE A 18 9.88 5.94 1.62
C ILE A 18 10.86 6.76 0.80
N THR A 19 12.14 6.65 1.13
CA THR A 19 13.20 7.28 0.34
C THR A 19 13.50 6.46 -0.92
N GLU A 20 14.23 7.04 -1.87
CA GLU A 20 14.70 6.31 -3.07
C GLU A 20 15.61 5.13 -2.70
N THR A 21 16.48 5.29 -1.69
CA THR A 21 17.33 4.20 -1.21
C THR A 21 16.49 3.06 -0.63
N GLU A 22 15.48 3.39 0.18
CA GLU A 22 14.56 2.39 0.74
C GLU A 22 13.77 1.67 -0.36
N GLU A 23 13.31 2.39 -1.38
CA GLU A 23 12.68 1.81 -2.57
C GLU A 23 13.61 0.81 -3.27
N GLN A 24 14.87 1.18 -3.52
CA GLN A 24 15.86 0.29 -4.15
C GLN A 24 16.12 -0.97 -3.30
N GLU A 25 16.22 -0.82 -1.98
CA GLU A 25 16.40 -1.95 -1.05
C GLU A 25 15.18 -2.88 -1.05
N LEU A 26 13.97 -2.33 -1.02
CA LEU A 26 12.72 -3.10 -1.11
C LEU A 26 12.66 -3.89 -2.43
N ILE A 27 12.90 -3.23 -3.56
CA ILE A 27 12.89 -3.87 -4.88
C ILE A 27 13.94 -4.97 -4.96
N ARG A 28 15.18 -4.72 -4.51
CA ARG A 28 16.24 -5.75 -4.46
C ARG A 28 15.82 -6.94 -3.60
N ALA A 29 15.23 -6.71 -2.43
CA ALA A 29 14.77 -7.77 -1.54
C ALA A 29 13.63 -8.59 -2.15
N ILE A 30 12.73 -7.95 -2.90
CA ILE A 30 11.62 -8.57 -3.62
C ILE A 30 12.14 -9.39 -4.81
N ASP A 31 13.00 -8.82 -5.66
CA ASP A 31 13.52 -9.46 -6.86
C ASP A 31 14.46 -10.64 -6.56
N SER A 32 15.14 -10.62 -5.41
CA SER A 32 16.00 -11.73 -4.96
C SER A 32 15.24 -13.02 -4.60
N ARG A 33 13.90 -12.97 -4.51
CA ARG A 33 13.06 -14.10 -4.12
C ARG A 33 12.59 -14.88 -5.34
N ILE A 34 12.42 -16.19 -5.18
CA ILE A 34 11.80 -17.02 -6.23
C ILE A 34 10.29 -16.76 -6.21
N TRP A 35 9.82 -16.17 -7.31
CA TRP A 35 8.40 -15.93 -7.58
C TRP A 35 7.82 -17.14 -8.32
N CYS A 36 6.67 -17.63 -7.87
CA CYS A 36 5.89 -18.55 -8.71
C CYS A 36 5.36 -17.73 -9.89
N GLY A 37 5.81 -18.05 -11.10
CA GLY A 37 5.51 -17.31 -12.31
C GLY A 37 4.02 -17.13 -12.55
N ASN A 38 3.69 -15.98 -13.15
CA ASN A 38 2.39 -15.39 -13.44
C ASN A 38 2.02 -14.29 -12.45
N GLY A 39 1.83 -13.07 -12.99
CA GLY A 39 1.42 -11.84 -12.29
C GLY A 39 0.06 -11.96 -11.60
N VAL A 40 0.02 -12.79 -10.58
CA VAL A 40 -1.12 -13.06 -9.70
C VAL A 40 -0.56 -13.03 -8.29
N ALA A 41 -1.20 -12.21 -7.45
CA ALA A 41 -0.90 -12.00 -6.05
C ALA A 41 -0.26 -13.23 -5.39
N LYS A 42 1.04 -13.15 -5.10
CA LYS A 42 1.59 -13.95 -4.01
C LYS A 42 1.05 -13.31 -2.74
N VAL A 43 -0.19 -13.65 -2.40
CA VAL A 43 -0.61 -13.58 -1.01
C VAL A 43 0.41 -14.46 -0.31
N ILE A 44 1.37 -13.86 0.39
CA ILE A 44 2.02 -14.58 1.49
C ILE A 44 0.90 -14.75 2.51
N GLN A 45 0.03 -15.74 2.26
CA GLN A 45 -1.14 -16.07 3.04
C GLN A 45 -0.74 -17.06 4.14
N ASN A 46 0.46 -16.88 4.66
CA ASN A 46 0.85 -17.52 5.91
C ASN A 46 0.89 -16.42 6.94
N LEU A 47 0.10 -16.61 8.00
CA LEU A 47 0.08 -15.86 9.26
C LEU A 47 1.43 -15.96 10.03
N GLY A 48 2.54 -16.15 9.31
CA GLY A 48 3.88 -16.08 9.84
C GLY A 48 4.30 -14.61 10.03
N PRO A 49 5.49 -14.38 10.62
CA PRO A 49 5.99 -13.02 10.81
C PRO A 49 6.04 -12.27 9.48
N LEU A 50 5.75 -10.96 9.54
CA LEU A 50 5.92 -10.09 8.38
C LEU A 50 7.35 -10.22 7.82
N PRO A 51 7.54 -10.03 6.51
CA PRO A 51 8.88 -10.09 5.94
C PRO A 51 9.79 -9.04 6.57
N THR A 52 10.95 -9.45 7.09
CA THR A 52 11.86 -8.58 7.87
C THR A 52 12.35 -7.35 7.10
N PHE A 53 12.43 -7.43 5.77
CA PHE A 53 12.77 -6.26 4.94
C PHE A 53 11.70 -5.15 4.97
N THR A 54 10.52 -5.41 5.57
CA THR A 54 9.46 -4.42 5.81
C THR A 54 9.49 -3.84 7.23
N ASP A 55 10.39 -4.29 8.12
CA ASP A 55 10.40 -3.90 9.53
C ASP A 55 10.55 -2.38 9.75
N PHE A 56 11.32 -1.70 8.89
CA PHE A 56 11.49 -0.26 8.97
C PHE A 56 10.18 0.50 8.69
N ILE A 57 9.32 -0.04 7.81
CA ILE A 57 7.99 0.53 7.51
C ILE A 57 7.10 0.36 8.74
N ILE A 58 7.08 -0.83 9.35
CA ILE A 58 6.29 -1.10 10.56
C ILE A 58 6.74 -0.20 11.71
N LYS A 59 8.05 -0.06 11.91
CA LYS A 59 8.63 0.85 12.90
C LYS A 59 8.19 2.30 12.63
N ARG A 60 8.22 2.74 11.37
CA ARG A 60 7.78 4.09 10.97
C ARG A 60 6.30 4.32 11.25
N PHE A 61 5.44 3.35 10.94
CA PHE A 61 4.01 3.46 11.24
C PHE A 61 3.76 3.69 12.73
N LYS A 62 4.44 2.93 13.61
CA LYS A 62 4.32 3.07 15.07
C LYS A 62 4.83 4.43 15.55
N GLN A 63 6.04 4.80 15.15
CA GLN A 63 6.68 6.04 15.59
C GLN A 63 5.90 7.29 15.18
N GLN A 64 5.32 7.28 13.98
CA GLN A 64 4.61 8.43 13.43
C GLN A 64 3.09 8.38 13.67
N LYS A 65 2.57 7.34 14.34
CA LYS A 65 1.12 7.13 14.58
C LYS A 65 0.30 7.31 13.30
N ILE A 66 0.80 6.77 12.18
CA ILE A 66 0.20 6.95 10.85
C ILE A 66 -1.17 6.28 10.78
N ILE A 67 -1.29 5.15 11.47
CA ILE A 67 -2.48 4.35 11.63
C ILE A 67 -2.72 4.22 13.13
N ASP A 68 -3.97 4.42 13.55
CA ASP A 68 -4.43 4.12 14.90
C ASP A 68 -4.55 2.60 15.03
N PHE A 69 -3.43 1.94 15.28
CA PHE A 69 -3.42 0.51 15.57
C PHE A 69 -3.95 0.30 16.99
N GLU A 70 -5.14 -0.25 17.13
CA GLU A 70 -5.40 -1.10 18.29
C GLU A 70 -4.53 -2.38 18.18
N ASP A 71 -4.24 -2.83 16.94
CA ASP A 71 -3.39 -3.99 16.64
C ASP A 71 -2.39 -3.73 15.50
N GLU A 72 -1.14 -4.18 15.67
CA GLU A 72 -0.11 -4.11 14.63
C GLU A 72 -0.50 -4.86 13.34
N PRO A 73 -0.07 -4.42 12.14
CA PRO A 73 -0.31 -5.17 10.92
C PRO A 73 0.29 -6.57 11.05
N ASN A 74 -0.53 -7.59 10.78
CA ASN A 74 -0.13 -8.99 10.82
C ASN A 74 -0.15 -9.64 9.42
N MET A 75 -0.50 -8.86 8.39
CA MET A 75 -0.52 -9.33 7.01
C MET A 75 0.08 -8.27 6.07
N CYS A 76 0.95 -8.71 5.17
CA CYS A 76 1.49 -7.91 4.06
C CYS A 76 1.28 -8.66 2.74
N ILE A 77 0.59 -8.02 1.79
CA ILE A 77 0.40 -8.53 0.42
C ILE A 77 1.33 -7.76 -0.51
N ILE A 78 2.10 -8.46 -1.34
CA ILE A 78 2.97 -7.87 -2.36
C ILE A 78 2.30 -8.10 -3.71
N ASN A 79 1.98 -7.02 -4.43
CA ASN A 79 1.39 -7.08 -5.76
C ASN A 79 2.28 -6.34 -6.75
N GLU A 80 2.48 -6.92 -7.92
CA GLU A 80 3.19 -6.32 -9.05
C GLU A 80 2.23 -6.15 -10.24
N TYR A 81 2.28 -4.98 -10.87
CA TYR A 81 1.46 -4.63 -12.03
C TYR A 81 2.04 -3.38 -12.73
N GLU A 82 1.60 -3.10 -13.95
CA GLU A 82 1.91 -1.85 -14.62
C GLU A 82 0.95 -0.76 -14.08
N ALA A 83 1.44 0.31 -13.44
CA ALA A 83 0.56 1.37 -12.90
C ALA A 83 1.15 2.77 -12.89
N GLY A 84 0.27 3.78 -12.88
CA GLY A 84 0.60 5.21 -12.90
C GLY A 84 0.46 5.93 -11.55
N GLN A 85 0.34 5.21 -10.43
CA GLN A 85 0.35 5.85 -9.12
C GLN A 85 1.76 6.37 -8.79
N ALA A 86 1.84 7.51 -8.10
CA ALA A 86 3.10 8.10 -7.68
C ALA A 86 3.92 7.08 -6.84
N PRO A 87 5.18 6.79 -7.23
CA PRO A 87 6.03 5.86 -6.50
C PRO A 87 6.32 6.38 -5.09
N ARG A 88 6.74 5.47 -4.20
CA ARG A 88 7.12 5.80 -2.80
C ARG A 88 6.03 6.42 -1.93
N SER A 89 4.78 6.43 -2.39
CA SER A 89 3.64 6.96 -1.64
C SER A 89 2.99 5.90 -0.74
N LEU A 90 2.38 6.34 0.36
CA LEU A 90 1.52 5.52 1.20
C LEU A 90 0.07 5.99 1.08
N LEU A 91 -0.79 5.08 0.60
CA LEU A 91 -2.23 5.26 0.62
C LEU A 91 -2.83 4.64 1.88
N ILE A 92 -3.60 5.41 2.62
CA ILE A 92 -4.26 4.97 3.86
C ILE A 92 -5.76 4.98 3.61
N MET A 93 -6.41 3.82 3.80
CA MET A 93 -7.85 3.66 3.64
C MET A 93 -8.46 3.22 4.97
N THR A 94 -9.28 4.10 5.57
CA THR A 94 -10.08 3.83 6.77
C THR A 94 -11.53 4.24 6.55
N LYS A 95 -12.43 3.84 7.46
CA LYS A 95 -13.86 4.24 7.44
C LYS A 95 -14.49 4.08 6.06
N SER A 96 -15.20 5.10 5.56
CA SER A 96 -15.95 5.05 4.31
C SER A 96 -15.09 4.62 3.13
N SER A 97 -13.88 5.18 2.97
CA SER A 97 -12.97 4.77 1.90
C SER A 97 -12.64 3.28 1.87
N ARG A 98 -12.70 2.61 3.03
CA ARG A 98 -12.41 1.18 3.17
C ARG A 98 -13.66 0.30 3.10
N TYR A 99 -14.77 0.73 3.68
CA TYR A 99 -15.95 -0.12 3.87
C TYR A 99 -17.04 0.13 2.83
N ASP A 100 -17.18 1.36 2.35
CA ASP A 100 -18.31 1.76 1.50
C ASP A 100 -17.93 1.76 0.00
N TYR A 101 -16.64 1.87 -0.30
CA TYR A 101 -16.13 2.01 -1.67
C TYR A 101 -15.36 0.78 -2.15
N LYS A 102 -15.51 0.49 -3.44
CA LYS A 102 -14.65 -0.46 -4.16
C LYS A 102 -13.48 0.29 -4.76
N HIS A 103 -12.27 -0.24 -4.57
CA HIS A 103 -11.07 0.21 -5.26
C HIS A 103 -10.64 -0.82 -6.30
N SER A 104 -10.14 -0.36 -7.43
CA SER A 104 -9.57 -1.20 -8.47
C SER A 104 -8.45 -0.45 -9.19
N ILE A 105 -7.59 -1.20 -9.87
CA ILE A 105 -6.56 -0.66 -10.74
C ILE A 105 -6.98 -1.01 -12.15
N SER A 106 -7.08 -0.03 -13.04
CA SER A 106 -7.38 -0.29 -14.46
C SER A 106 -6.34 -1.26 -15.05
N LYS A 107 -6.67 -1.95 -16.15
CA LYS A 107 -5.72 -2.78 -16.91
C LYS A 107 -5.08 -2.03 -18.08
N ASP A 108 -5.54 -0.82 -18.35
CA ASP A 108 -5.00 0.00 -19.44
C ASP A 108 -3.52 0.28 -19.19
N ILE A 109 -2.69 0.31 -20.24
CA ILE A 109 -1.26 0.62 -20.13
C ILE A 109 -1.03 2.14 -20.07
N ILE A 110 -2.00 2.91 -20.54
CA ILE A 110 -1.94 4.36 -20.63
C ILE A 110 -2.98 4.94 -19.68
N GLU A 111 -2.54 5.83 -18.78
CA GLU A 111 -3.43 6.66 -17.97
C GLU A 111 -3.41 8.10 -18.46
N TRP A 112 -4.49 8.81 -18.20
CA TRP A 112 -4.64 10.24 -18.50
C TRP A 112 -4.92 10.99 -17.22
N PHE A 113 -4.23 12.10 -16.99
CA PHE A 113 -4.51 12.98 -15.86
C PHE A 113 -4.56 14.43 -16.30
N ASP A 114 -5.39 15.20 -15.58
CA ASP A 114 -5.53 16.63 -15.80
C ASP A 114 -4.34 17.32 -15.11
N GLY A 115 -3.31 17.65 -15.90
CA GLY A 115 -2.05 18.19 -15.39
C GLY A 115 -1.22 18.97 -16.40
N GLY A 116 -1.65 19.06 -17.66
CA GLY A 116 -0.97 19.84 -18.68
C GLY A 116 -1.16 21.34 -18.48
N GLU A 117 -0.16 22.12 -18.88
CA GLU A 117 -0.29 23.56 -19.02
C GLU A 117 -1.47 23.85 -19.96
N ASN A 118 -2.42 24.70 -19.53
CA ASN A 118 -3.67 25.04 -20.23
C ASN A 118 -4.79 23.97 -20.24
N GLY A 119 -4.75 22.98 -19.34
CA GLY A 119 -5.81 21.99 -19.21
C GLY A 119 -5.73 20.85 -20.24
N GLU A 120 -4.58 20.70 -20.89
CA GLU A 120 -4.27 19.52 -21.68
C GLU A 120 -4.16 18.28 -20.77
N LYS A 121 -4.67 17.14 -21.26
CA LYS A 121 -4.48 15.86 -20.59
C LYS A 121 -3.06 15.40 -20.81
N GLN A 122 -2.38 15.04 -19.73
CA GLN A 122 -1.07 14.42 -19.80
C GLN A 122 -1.22 12.90 -19.83
N GLU A 123 -0.41 12.27 -20.67
CA GLU A 123 -0.32 10.83 -20.80
C GLU A 123 0.70 10.27 -19.81
N ILE A 124 0.33 9.20 -19.09
CA ILE A 124 1.26 8.38 -18.31
C ILE A 124 1.26 6.98 -18.92
N ILE A 125 2.41 6.61 -19.48
CA ILE A 125 2.68 5.22 -19.83
C ILE A 125 3.10 4.50 -18.55
N ARG A 126 2.30 3.51 -18.17
CA ARG A 126 2.54 2.70 -16.98
C ARG A 126 3.79 1.86 -17.16
N ASN A 127 4.54 1.76 -16.06
CA ASN A 127 5.69 0.89 -15.94
C ASN A 127 5.50 -0.04 -14.73
N ARG A 128 6.47 -0.95 -14.57
CA ARG A 128 6.52 -1.91 -13.48
C ARG A 128 6.33 -1.21 -12.14
N ARG A 129 5.24 -1.54 -11.45
CA ARG A 129 4.95 -1.09 -10.10
C ARG A 129 4.84 -2.28 -9.17
N VAL A 130 5.52 -2.16 -8.03
CA VAL A 130 5.32 -3.03 -6.87
C VAL A 130 4.57 -2.28 -5.78
N SER A 131 3.58 -2.93 -5.17
CA SER A 131 2.84 -2.39 -4.02
C SER A 131 2.86 -3.35 -2.84
N LEU A 132 3.06 -2.79 -1.65
CA LEU A 132 3.00 -3.49 -0.38
C LEU A 132 1.71 -3.05 0.35
N THR A 133 0.81 -4.00 0.60
CA THR A 133 -0.46 -3.74 1.29
C THR A 133 -0.41 -4.34 2.69
N PHE A 134 -0.35 -3.48 3.70
CA PHE A 134 -0.36 -3.87 5.11
C PHE A 134 -1.79 -3.87 5.67
N ARG A 135 -2.17 -4.92 6.41
CA ARG A 135 -3.50 -5.06 7.03
C ARG A 135 -3.38 -5.80 8.36
N THR A 136 -4.33 -5.54 9.25
CA THR A 136 -4.57 -6.36 10.45
C THR A 136 -5.78 -7.24 10.20
N VAL A 137 -5.59 -8.55 10.25
CA VAL A 137 -6.67 -9.53 10.34
C VAL A 137 -7.02 -9.65 11.83
N ARG A 138 -8.24 -9.24 12.19
CA ARG A 138 -8.75 -9.39 13.56
C ARG A 138 -9.15 -10.83 13.81
N ASN A 139 -8.79 -11.35 14.99
CA ASN A 139 -9.28 -12.65 15.44
C ASN A 139 -10.62 -12.44 16.17
N PRO A 140 -11.75 -12.91 15.62
CA PRO A 140 -13.06 -12.69 16.24
C PRO A 140 -13.15 -13.25 17.67
N GLU A 141 -12.40 -14.31 17.99
CA GLU A 141 -12.41 -14.93 19.32
C GLU A 141 -11.65 -14.11 20.38
N ALA A 142 -10.67 -13.31 19.97
CA ALA A 142 -9.94 -12.42 20.86
C ALA A 142 -10.72 -11.12 21.16
N ASP A 143 -11.48 -10.62 20.18
CA ASP A 143 -12.27 -9.39 20.30
C ASP A 143 -13.46 -9.52 21.27
N VAL A 144 -14.00 -10.74 21.46
CA VAL A 144 -15.10 -11.02 22.41
C VAL A 144 -14.61 -11.01 23.86
N ALA A 145 -13.39 -11.49 24.12
CA ALA A 145 -12.82 -11.62 25.46
C ALA A 145 -12.46 -10.27 26.12
N ILE A 146 -12.29 -9.20 25.32
CA ILE A 146 -11.96 -7.85 25.81
C ILE A 146 -13.23 -7.07 26.19
N ASN A 147 -14.40 -7.49 25.68
CA ASN A 147 -15.69 -6.85 25.93
C ASN A 147 -16.59 -7.64 26.90
N SER A 148 -16.03 -8.61 27.63
CA SER A 148 -16.68 -9.44 28.65
C SER A 148 -16.19 -9.08 30.05
#